data_AF-A0A176WT82-F1
#
_entry.id   AF-A0A176WT82-F1
#
_cell.length_a   1.000
_cell.length_b   1.000
_cell.length_c   1.000
_cell.angle_alpha   90.00
_cell.angle_beta   90.00
_cell.angle_gamma   90.00
#
_symmetry.space_group_name_H-M   'P 1'
#
loop_
_entity.id
_entity.type
_entity.pdbx_description
1 polymer ?
#
loop_
_entity_poly.entity_id
_entity_poly.type
_entity_poly.pdbx_seq_one_letter_code
_entity_poly.pdbx_strand_id
1 'polypeptide(L)' 'MTNAVSLLSIRRVLNEFCEENRLPISCSTAVDAAKYLMRIASSEAVPGSMLRSALDQWMAERVPVAA' A
#
# COMPACT_ATOMS: atom_id res chain seq x y z
N MET A 1 -1.77 20.90 -11.40
CA MET A 1 -2.62 20.47 -10.27
C MET A 1 -1.96 19.28 -9.65
N THR A 2 -1.40 19.44 -8.45
CA THR A 2 -0.90 18.32 -7.65
C THR A 2 -2.12 17.57 -7.14
N ASN A 3 -2.44 16.43 -7.76
CA ASN A 3 -3.53 15.57 -7.32
C ASN A 3 -3.08 14.86 -6.04
N ALA A 4 -3.15 15.59 -4.92
CA ALA A 4 -2.86 15.05 -3.61
C ALA A 4 -3.73 13.81 -3.38
N VAL A 5 -3.07 12.70 -3.07
CA VAL A 5 -3.74 11.43 -2.80
C VAL A 5 -4.50 11.55 -1.49
N SER A 6 -5.81 11.29 -1.52
CA SER A 6 -6.66 11.34 -0.34
C SER A 6 -6.30 10.23 0.66
N LEU A 7 -6.31 10.53 1.95
CA LEU A 7 -6.19 9.54 3.03
C LEU A 7 -7.27 8.46 2.94
N LEU A 8 -8.45 8.78 2.39
CA LEU A 8 -9.51 7.79 2.16
C LEU A 8 -9.13 6.79 1.07
N SER A 9 -8.41 7.23 0.03
CA SER A 9 -7.88 6.35 -1.01
C SER A 9 -6.82 5.41 -0.45
N ILE A 10 -5.92 5.91 0.40
CA ILE A 10 -4.92 5.10 1.10
C ILE A 10 -5.60 4.05 1.98
N ARG A 11 -6.59 4.47 2.80
CA ARG A 11 -7.34 3.56 3.68
C ARG A 11 -8.05 2.47 2.90
N ARG A 12 -8.68 2.82 1.76
CA ARG A 12 -9.36 1.85 0.89
C ARG A 12 -8.37 0.79 0.38
N VAL A 13 -7.27 1.23 -0.22
CA VAL A 13 -6.24 0.32 -0.77
C VAL A 13 -5.65 -0.59 0.32
N LEU A 14 -5.38 -0.03 1.51
CA LEU A 14 -4.88 -0.81 2.64
C LEU A 14 -5.88 -1.89 3.09
N ASN A 15 -7.17 -1.55 3.18
CA ASN A 15 -8.20 -2.51 3.57
C ASN A 15 -8.34 -3.64 2.55
N GLU A 16 -8.40 -3.31 1.26
CA GLU A 16 -8.46 -4.29 0.15
C GLU A 16 -7.25 -5.23 0.20
N PHE A 17 -6.05 -4.68 0.36
CA PHE A 17 -4.82 -5.46 0.53
C PHE A 17 -4.89 -6.41 1.73
N CYS A 18 -5.34 -5.93 2.89
CA CYS A 18 -5.43 -6.76 4.09
C CYS A 18 -6.47 -7.86 3.94
N GLU A 19 -7.62 -7.57 3.33
CA GLU A 19 -8.69 -8.54 3.09
C GLU A 19 -8.22 -9.66 2.14
N GLU A 20 -7.61 -9.31 1.02
CA GLU A 20 -7.12 -10.28 0.04
C GLU A 20 -6.01 -11.18 0.58
N ASN A 21 -5.13 -10.63 1.42
CA ASN A 21 -4.03 -11.38 2.04
C ASN A 21 -4.41 -12.03 3.39
N ARG A 22 -5.68 -11.93 3.83
CA ARG A 22 -6.18 -12.42 5.13
C ARG A 22 -5.35 -11.91 6.31
N LEU A 23 -4.88 -10.66 6.22
CA LEU A 23 -4.08 -10.01 7.24
C LEU A 23 -4.97 -9.22 8.21
N PRO A 24 -4.80 -9.37 9.53
CA PRO A 24 -5.38 -8.43 10.49
C PRO A 24 -4.82 -7.02 10.24
N ILE A 25 -5.66 -5.99 10.24
CA ILE A 25 -5.25 -4.59 10.00
C ILE A 25 -4.19 -4.09 11.01
N SER A 26 -4.12 -4.72 12.19
CA SER A 26 -3.17 -4.41 13.26
C SER A 26 -1.86 -5.20 13.16
N CYS A 27 -1.69 -6.11 12.19
CA CYS A 27 -0.47 -6.89 12.06
C CYS A 27 0.70 -6.02 11.56
N SER A 28 1.94 -6.45 11.80
CA SER A 28 3.14 -5.74 11.39
C SER A 28 3.18 -5.49 9.88
N THR A 29 2.77 -6.46 9.06
CA THR A 29 2.69 -6.32 7.60
C THR A 29 1.72 -5.23 7.17
N ALA A 30 0.53 -5.17 7.78
CA ALA A 30 -0.46 -4.13 7.48
C ALA A 30 0.04 -2.74 7.91
N VAL A 31 0.73 -2.64 9.05
CA VAL A 31 1.35 -1.39 9.50
C VAL A 31 2.45 -0.93 8.54
N ASP A 32 3.28 -1.85 8.05
CA ASP A 32 4.34 -1.51 7.09
C ASP A 32 3.77 -1.13 5.71
N ALA A 33 2.73 -1.82 5.25
CA ALA A 33 1.99 -1.46 4.05
C ALA A 33 1.38 -0.04 4.16
N ALA A 34 0.81 0.31 5.31
CA ALA A 34 0.27 1.64 5.57
C ALA A 34 1.35 2.72 5.50
N LYS A 35 2.51 2.49 6.13
CA LYS A 35 3.66 3.40 6.08
C LYS A 35 4.18 3.59 4.66
N TYR A 36 4.25 2.50 3.88
CA TYR A 36 4.67 2.56 2.48
C TYR A 36 3.70 3.40 1.64
N LEU A 37 2.40 3.15 1.74
CA LEU A 37 1.37 3.92 1.04
C LEU A 37 1.41 5.41 1.38
N MET A 38 1.57 5.77 2.67
CA MET A 38 1.71 7.16 3.09
C MET A 38 2.95 7.82 2.48
N ARG A 39 4.08 7.11 2.45
CA ARG A 39 5.33 7.61 1.87
C ARG A 39 5.17 7.92 0.38
N ILE A 40 4.67 6.97 -0.42
CA ILE A 40 4.54 7.16 -1.87
C ILE A 40 3.46 8.17 -2.25
N ALA A 41 2.41 8.29 -1.43
CA ALA A 41 1.37 9.31 -1.58
C ALA A 41 1.90 10.73 -1.28
N SER A 42 2.80 10.86 -0.29
CA SER A 42 3.39 12.14 0.09
C SER A 42 4.46 12.65 -0.87
N SER A 43 5.09 11.77 -1.66
CA SER A 43 6.20 12.14 -2.54
C SER A 43 5.77 12.56 -3.95
N GLU A 44 4.46 12.72 -4.22
CA GLU A 44 3.86 13.00 -5.54
C GLU A 44 4.22 12.03 -6.69
N ALA A 45 5.07 11.04 -6.41
CA ALA A 45 5.63 10.09 -7.38
C ALA A 45 4.59 9.11 -7.94
N VAL A 46 3.49 8.88 -7.20
CA VAL A 46 2.49 7.86 -7.55
C VAL A 46 1.09 8.47 -7.54
N PRO A 47 0.43 8.59 -8.71
CA PRO A 47 -1.00 8.84 -8.81
C PRO A 47 -1.81 7.88 -7.93
N GLY A 48 -2.89 8.38 -7.31
CA GLY A 48 -3.74 7.59 -6.42
C GLY A 48 -4.26 6.28 -7.05
N SER A 49 -4.44 6.25 -8.37
CA SER A 49 -4.85 5.06 -9.12
C SER A 49 -3.81 3.94 -9.15
N MET A 50 -2.53 4.25 -8.92
CA MET A 50 -1.43 3.28 -8.96
C MET A 50 -0.99 2.79 -7.58
N LEU A 51 -1.60 3.29 -6.49
CA LEU A 51 -1.26 2.91 -5.13
C LEU A 51 -1.31 1.39 -4.90
N ARG A 52 -2.32 0.72 -5.46
CA ARG A 52 -2.50 -0.72 -5.25
C ARG A 52 -1.39 -1.52 -5.95
N SER A 53 -1.15 -1.26 -7.22
CA SER A 53 -0.08 -1.91 -7.98
C SER A 53 1.30 -1.66 -7.37
N ALA A 54 1.56 -0.43 -6.88
CA ALA A 54 2.81 -0.10 -6.20
C ALA A 54 2.98 -0.87 -4.88
N LEU A 55 1.89 -1.12 -4.14
CA LEU A 55 1.90 -1.92 -2.92
C LEU A 55 2.13 -3.41 -3.21
N ASP A 56 1.46 -3.95 -4.22
CA ASP A 56 1.61 -5.36 -4.62
C ASP A 56 3.05 -5.62 -5.08
N GLN A 57 3.65 -4.72 -5.86
CA GLN A 57 5.06 -4.81 -6.27
C GLN A 57 6.00 -4.78 -5.05
N TRP A 58 5.81 -3.82 -4.15
CA TRP A 58 6.63 -3.70 -2.94
C TRP A 58 6.54 -4.93 -2.04
N MET A 59 5.38 -5.58 -1.98
CA MET A 59 5.22 -6.85 -1.26
C MET A 59 5.94 -8.00 -1.98
N ALA A 60 5.85 -8.08 -3.31
CA ALA A 60 6.54 -9.10 -4.09
C ALA A 60 8.07 -9.03 -3.93
N GLU A 61 8.63 -7.83 -3.79
CA GLU A 61 10.06 -7.63 -3.51
C GLU A 61 10.48 -8.07 -2.09
N ARG A 62 9.53 -8.20 -1.16
CA ARG A 62 9.76 -8.53 0.25
C ARG A 62 9.46 -9.97 0.63
N VAL A 63 8.64 -10.67 -0.14
CA VAL A 63 8.44 -12.11 0.03
C VAL A 63 9.65 -12.80 -0.59
N PRO A 64 10.54 -13.43 0.20
CA PRO A 64 11.59 -14.24 -0.39
C PRO A 64 10.91 -15.33 -1.20
N VAL A 65 11.20 -15.39 -2.50
CA VAL A 65 10.88 -16.57 -3.31
C VAL A 65 11.57 -17.74 -2.60
N ALA A 66 10.79 -18.56 -1.91
CA ALA A 66 11.26 -19.84 -1.41
C ALA A 66 11.59 -20.67 -2.66
N ALA A 67 12.88 -20.74 -2.97
CA ALA A 67 13.44 -21.63 -3.97
C ALA A 67 13.36 -23.09 -3.51
#